data_AF-A0A8X6QPL2-F1
#
_entry.id   AF-A0A8X6QPL2-F1
#
_cell.length_a   1.000
_cell.length_b   1.000
_cell.length_c   1.000
_cell.angle_alpha   90.00
_cell.angle_beta   90.00
_cell.angle_gamma   90.00
#
_symmetry.space_group_name_H-M   'P 1'
#
loop_
_entity.id
_entity.type
_entity.pdbx_description
1 polymer ?
#
loop_
_entity_poly.entity_id
_entity_poly.type
_entity_poly.pdbx_seq_one_letter_code
_entity_poly.pdbx_strand_id
1 'polypeptide(L)'
;MIKDPPFTAHILEHLLFLFVSSVPVISCSSSRSHIPLRINMLHIPNPVVTGDSVRLRCAYELGNETLYAVKWYKNMGEFFRYVPASDHPLKKFPQTGIDVDVPKSPYSSQDLL
;
A
#
# COMPACT_ATOMS: atom_id res chain seq x y z
N MET A 1 65.86 -7.58 7.40
CA MET A 1 64.54 -8.18 7.08
C MET A 1 63.57 -7.57 8.06
N ILE A 2 62.75 -6.58 7.73
CA ILE A 2 61.79 -6.47 6.63
C ILE A 2 61.78 -5.02 6.13
N LYS A 3 61.57 -4.87 4.83
CA LYS A 3 61.55 -3.62 4.06
C LYS A 3 60.08 -3.32 3.78
N ASP A 4 59.49 -2.35 4.48
CA ASP A 4 58.17 -1.87 4.08
C ASP A 4 58.30 -1.01 2.81
N PRO A 5 57.56 -1.31 1.74
CA PRO A 5 57.59 -0.52 0.50
C PRO A 5 56.81 0.79 0.66
N PRO A 6 57.22 1.86 -0.06
CA PRO A 6 56.54 3.15 -0.03
C PRO A 6 55.26 3.13 -0.87
N PHE A 7 54.20 3.73 -0.31
CA PHE A 7 53.06 4.39 -0.95
C PHE A 7 53.00 4.29 -2.50
N THR A 8 52.48 3.17 -3.03
CA THR A 8 52.21 3.02 -4.47
C THR A 8 50.83 2.36 -4.70
N ALA A 9 49.81 2.79 -3.96
CA ALA A 9 48.45 2.25 -4.09
C ALA A 9 47.35 3.33 -4.26
N HIS A 10 47.68 4.63 -4.20
CA HIS A 10 46.68 5.69 -4.31
C HIS A 10 46.48 6.26 -5.73
N ILE A 11 47.39 6.00 -6.67
CA ILE A 11 47.36 6.66 -7.99
C ILE A 11 46.44 5.92 -8.99
N LEU A 12 46.17 4.63 -8.80
CA LEU A 12 45.29 3.84 -9.69
C LEU A 12 43.80 3.99 -9.36
N GLU A 13 43.45 4.35 -8.13
CA GLU A 13 42.06 4.62 -7.70
C GLU A 13 41.47 5.83 -8.46
N HIS A 14 42.23 6.92 -8.59
CA HIS A 14 41.76 8.13 -9.26
C HIS A 14 41.56 7.98 -10.78
N LEU A 15 42.32 7.10 -11.43
CA LEU A 15 42.20 6.86 -12.88
C LEU A 15 40.95 6.05 -13.21
N LEU A 16 40.51 5.14 -12.33
CA LEU A 16 39.25 4.40 -12.50
C LEU A 16 38.03 5.32 -12.48
N PHE A 17 38.01 6.37 -11.63
CA PHE A 17 36.92 7.35 -11.57
C PHE A 17 36.75 8.17 -12.87
N LEU A 18 37.81 8.36 -13.65
CA LEU A 18 37.76 9.12 -14.91
C LEU A 18 37.14 8.31 -16.07
N PHE A 19 37.13 6.97 -16.02
CA PHE A 19 36.49 6.13 -17.04
C PHE A 19 34.99 5.93 -16.80
N VAL A 20 34.50 6.06 -15.56
CA VAL A 20 33.07 5.91 -15.25
C VAL A 20 32.26 7.19 -15.50
N SER A 21 32.91 8.33 -15.75
CA SER A 21 32.26 9.64 -15.91
C SER A 21 32.02 10.07 -17.37
N SER A 22 32.46 9.27 -18.36
CA SER A 22 32.31 9.61 -19.79
C SER A 22 31.09 9.00 -20.48
N VAL A 23 30.28 8.20 -19.78
CA VAL A 23 28.91 7.94 -20.23
C VAL A 23 28.08 9.15 -19.84
N PRO A 24 27.48 9.90 -20.79
CA PRO A 24 26.48 10.86 -20.40
C PRO A 24 25.32 10.04 -19.84
N VAL A 25 25.24 9.93 -18.51
CA VAL A 25 24.02 9.49 -17.84
C VAL A 25 23.02 10.65 -17.94
N ILE A 26 22.69 11.05 -19.17
CA ILE A 26 21.42 11.66 -19.49
C ILE A 26 20.42 10.50 -19.60
N SER A 27 20.37 9.66 -18.56
CA SER A 27 19.17 8.91 -18.29
C SER A 27 18.24 9.94 -17.66
N CYS A 28 17.46 10.61 -18.51
CA CYS A 28 16.22 11.21 -18.03
C CYS A 28 15.40 10.02 -17.55
N SER A 29 15.58 9.64 -16.28
CA SER A 29 14.74 8.68 -15.61
C SER A 29 13.34 9.27 -15.69
N SER A 30 12.57 8.77 -16.65
CA SER A 30 11.17 9.11 -16.87
C SER A 30 10.49 9.18 -15.52
N SER A 31 10.14 10.38 -15.09
CA SER A 31 9.43 10.58 -13.83
C SER A 31 8.13 9.80 -13.94
N ARG A 32 8.03 8.69 -13.21
CA ARG A 32 6.80 7.90 -13.17
C ARG A 32 5.74 8.80 -12.57
N SER A 33 4.77 9.22 -13.37
CA SER A 33 3.63 9.98 -12.87
C SER A 33 2.90 9.09 -11.86
N HIS A 34 2.86 9.51 -10.59
CA HIS A 34 2.24 8.76 -9.51
C HIS A 34 0.75 9.06 -9.50
N ILE A 35 -0.08 8.03 -9.72
CA ILE A 35 -1.53 8.18 -9.71
C ILE A 35 -1.99 7.74 -8.32
N PRO A 36 -2.43 8.68 -7.45
CA PRO A 36 -2.76 8.36 -6.08
C PRO A 36 -4.06 7.55 -5.99
N LEU A 37 -4.25 6.87 -4.86
CA LEU A 37 -5.52 6.26 -4.50
C LEU A 37 -6.62 7.33 -4.43
N ARG A 38 -7.78 7.02 -5.00
CA ARG A 38 -8.97 7.88 -4.95
C ARG A 38 -10.18 7.09 -4.50
N ILE A 39 -11.01 7.69 -3.65
CA ILE A 39 -12.32 7.13 -3.30
C ILE A 39 -13.34 7.79 -4.23
N ASN A 40 -13.99 6.98 -5.07
CA ASN A 40 -14.99 7.43 -6.04
C ASN A 40 -16.38 7.50 -5.43
N MET A 41 -16.71 6.58 -4.51
CA MET A 41 -18.03 6.50 -3.89
C MET A 41 -17.92 5.94 -2.48
N LEU A 42 -18.65 6.55 -1.54
CA LEU A 42 -18.90 6.00 -0.21
C LEU A 42 -20.40 6.01 0.04
N HIS A 43 -21.01 4.83 0.16
CA HIS A 43 -22.42 4.66 0.47
C HIS A 43 -22.58 4.01 1.84
N ILE A 44 -23.22 4.73 2.75
CA ILE A 44 -23.61 4.25 4.08
C ILE A 44 -25.12 4.50 4.21
N PRO A 45 -25.97 3.46 4.28
CA PRO A 45 -27.40 3.64 4.46
C PRO A 45 -27.72 4.42 5.74
N ASN A 46 -28.65 5.37 5.66
CA ASN A 46 -29.13 6.15 6.81
C ASN A 46 -30.55 6.70 6.53
N PRO A 47 -31.53 6.54 7.44
CA PRO A 47 -31.47 5.86 8.74
C PRO A 47 -31.42 4.33 8.62
N VAL A 48 -30.93 3.66 9.66
CA VAL A 48 -30.92 2.19 9.78
C VAL A 48 -31.62 1.80 11.08
N VAL A 49 -32.48 0.80 11.05
CA VAL A 49 -33.17 0.27 12.23
C VAL A 49 -32.32 -0.83 12.86
N THR A 50 -32.27 -0.87 14.20
CA THR A 50 -31.56 -1.92 14.93
C THR A 50 -32.10 -3.29 14.55
N GLY A 51 -31.22 -4.19 14.13
CA GLY A 51 -31.56 -5.55 13.70
C GLY A 51 -31.55 -5.72 12.18
N ASP A 52 -31.63 -4.64 11.41
CA ASP A 52 -31.54 -4.71 9.95
C ASP A 52 -30.10 -4.99 9.50
N SER A 53 -29.96 -5.81 8.46
CA SER A 53 -28.70 -5.99 7.73
C SER A 53 -28.55 -4.88 6.70
N VAL A 54 -27.37 -4.24 6.67
CA VAL A 54 -27.07 -3.16 5.72
C VAL A 54 -25.72 -3.35 5.06
N ARG A 55 -25.66 -2.93 3.78
CA ARG A 55 -24.51 -3.08 2.90
C ARG A 55 -23.72 -1.78 2.81
N LEU A 56 -22.53 -1.74 3.41
CA LEU A 56 -21.60 -0.60 3.32
C LEU A 56 -20.81 -0.70 2.01
N ARG A 57 -20.78 0.36 1.20
CA ARG A 57 -20.07 0.33 -0.09
C ARG A 57 -19.01 1.42 -0.17
N CYS A 58 -17.82 1.04 -0.61
CA CYS A 58 -16.73 1.95 -0.92
C CYS A 58 -16.14 1.57 -2.28
N ALA A 59 -16.26 2.45 -3.27
CA ALA A 59 -15.60 2.30 -4.56
C ALA A 59 -14.35 3.18 -4.58
N TYR A 60 -13.22 2.60 -4.96
CA TYR A 60 -11.94 3.30 -5.02
C TYR A 60 -11.13 2.88 -6.25
N GLU A 61 -10.25 3.78 -6.69
CA GLU A 61 -9.26 3.58 -7.75
C GLU A 61 -7.86 3.61 -7.13
N LEU A 62 -7.01 2.66 -7.50
CA LEU A 62 -5.64 2.53 -6.97
C LEU A 62 -4.58 3.23 -7.83
N GLY A 63 -4.94 3.71 -9.02
CA GLY A 63 -3.97 4.27 -9.94
C GLY A 63 -2.90 3.25 -10.31
N ASN A 64 -1.64 3.54 -9.98
CA ASN A 64 -0.49 2.66 -10.20
C ASN A 64 0.07 2.04 -8.90
N GLU A 65 -0.73 2.06 -7.83
CA GLU A 65 -0.40 1.56 -6.50
C GLU A 65 -1.13 0.24 -6.16
N THR A 66 -0.74 -0.38 -5.05
CA THR A 66 -1.39 -1.58 -4.50
C THR A 66 -2.22 -1.24 -3.28
N LEU A 67 -3.34 -1.94 -3.10
CA LEU A 67 -4.21 -1.71 -1.95
C LEU A 67 -3.56 -2.24 -0.67
N TYR A 68 -3.26 -1.34 0.26
CA TYR A 68 -2.76 -1.72 1.59
C TYR A 68 -3.86 -2.39 2.43
N ALA A 69 -4.98 -1.70 2.64
CA ALA A 69 -6.12 -2.23 3.39
C ALA A 69 -7.40 -1.43 3.14
N VAL A 70 -8.55 -2.08 3.33
CA VAL A 70 -9.86 -1.43 3.56
C VAL A 70 -10.26 -1.69 5.00
N LYS A 71 -10.66 -0.66 5.73
CA LYS A 71 -11.07 -0.77 7.14
C LYS A 71 -12.35 0.00 7.38
N TRP A 72 -13.24 -0.55 8.19
CA TRP A 72 -14.45 0.15 8.64
C TRP A 72 -14.41 0.39 10.14
N TYR A 73 -14.83 1.60 10.52
CA TYR A 73 -14.84 2.07 11.90
C TYR A 73 -16.22 2.61 12.27
N LYS A 74 -16.64 2.36 13.51
CA LYS A 74 -17.79 3.04 14.14
C LYS A 74 -17.42 3.37 15.57
N ASN A 75 -17.73 4.57 16.05
CA ASN A 75 -17.46 5.00 17.43
C ASN A 75 -15.99 4.73 17.87
N MET A 76 -15.04 5.00 16.97
CA MET A 76 -13.59 4.74 17.14
C MET A 76 -13.15 3.26 17.18
N GLY A 77 -14.08 2.30 17.14
CA GLY A 77 -13.77 0.88 17.04
C GLY A 77 -13.66 0.42 15.58
N GLU A 78 -12.60 -0.31 15.25
CA GLU A 78 -12.51 -1.10 14.01
C GLU A 78 -13.45 -2.29 14.18
N PHE A 79 -14.28 -2.59 13.17
CA PHE A 79 -15.13 -3.79 13.18
C PHE A 79 -14.89 -4.72 11.98
N PHE A 80 -14.30 -4.19 10.91
CA PHE A 80 -13.94 -4.96 9.71
C PHE A 80 -12.62 -4.46 9.11
N ARG A 81 -11.83 -5.40 8.59
CA ARG A 81 -10.63 -5.12 7.80
C ARG A 81 -10.40 -6.15 6.71
N TYR A 82 -10.05 -5.64 5.52
CA TYR A 82 -9.56 -6.40 4.39
C TYR A 82 -8.11 -5.99 4.07
N VAL A 83 -7.18 -6.93 4.01
CA VAL A 83 -5.74 -6.75 3.68
C VAL A 83 -5.36 -7.77 2.60
N PRO A 84 -5.33 -7.39 1.30
CA PRO A 84 -5.06 -8.33 0.21
C PRO A 84 -3.72 -9.07 0.35
N ALA A 85 -2.70 -8.41 0.90
CA ALA A 85 -1.35 -8.94 1.04
C ALA A 85 -1.15 -9.87 2.25
N SER A 86 -2.20 -10.17 3.03
CA SER A 86 -2.10 -11.02 4.24
C SER A 86 -2.56 -12.45 3.96
N ASP A 87 -1.92 -13.43 4.63
CA ASP A 87 -2.36 -14.84 4.65
C ASP A 87 -3.82 -15.01 5.14
N HIS A 88 -4.31 -14.04 5.92
CA HIS A 88 -5.70 -13.95 6.36
C HIS A 88 -6.29 -12.61 5.93
N PRO A 89 -6.78 -12.50 4.69
CA PRO A 89 -7.15 -11.22 4.11
C PRO A 89 -8.31 -10.53 4.83
N LEU A 90 -9.27 -11.29 5.38
CA LEU A 90 -10.41 -10.73 6.10
C LEU A 90 -10.26 -10.92 7.61
N LYS A 91 -10.54 -9.84 8.35
CA LYS A 91 -10.55 -9.83 9.81
C LYS A 91 -11.77 -9.07 10.30
N LYS A 92 -12.50 -9.66 11.25
CA LYS A 92 -13.57 -9.01 12.01
C LYS A 92 -13.11 -8.71 13.43
N PHE A 93 -13.61 -7.63 13.98
CA PHE A 93 -13.31 -7.23 15.36
C PHE A 93 -14.61 -7.09 16.12
N PRO A 94 -14.75 -7.74 17.29
CA PRO A 94 -15.96 -7.64 18.09
C PRO A 94 -16.23 -6.20 18.50
N GLN A 95 -17.44 -5.71 18.23
CA GLN A 95 -17.91 -4.41 18.67
C GLN A 95 -19.38 -4.51 19.08
N THR A 96 -19.74 -3.90 20.20
CA THR A 96 -21.10 -3.94 20.74
C THR A 96 -22.11 -3.39 19.72
N GLY A 97 -23.11 -4.21 19.37
CA GLY A 97 -24.19 -3.85 18.45
C GLY A 97 -23.79 -3.87 16.97
N ILE A 98 -22.68 -4.51 16.61
CA ILE A 98 -22.27 -4.74 15.21
C ILE A 98 -21.99 -6.23 15.04
N ASP A 99 -22.62 -6.84 14.02
CA ASP A 99 -22.25 -8.15 13.51
C ASP A 99 -21.92 -8.04 12.02
N VAL A 100 -20.91 -8.78 11.58
CA VAL A 100 -20.34 -8.66 10.22
C VAL A 100 -20.45 -9.97 9.47
N ASP A 101 -21.23 -9.96 8.40
CA ASP A 101 -21.46 -11.09 7.49
C ASP A 101 -20.29 -11.29 6.50
N VAL A 102 -19.18 -11.87 6.97
CA VAL A 102 -17.96 -12.15 6.17
C VAL A 102 -18.21 -12.97 4.88
N PRO A 103 -19.07 -14.00 4.85
CA PRO A 103 -19.31 -14.77 3.62
C PRO A 103 -19.90 -13.92 2.49
N LYS A 104 -20.56 -12.81 2.82
CA LYS A 104 -21.22 -11.90 1.86
C LYS A 104 -20.41 -10.63 1.58
N SER A 105 -19.21 -10.50 2.15
CA SER A 105 -18.27 -9.42 1.85
C SER A 105 -17.35 -9.80 0.68
N PRO A 106 -17.60 -9.41 -0.59
CA PRO A 106 -16.63 -9.60 -1.64
C PRO A 106 -15.38 -8.77 -1.38
N TYR A 107 -14.25 -9.41 -1.69
CA TYR A 107 -12.89 -8.91 -1.57
C TYR A 107 -12.50 -7.91 -2.69
N SER A 108 -13.46 -7.56 -3.54
CA SER A 108 -13.26 -6.87 -4.81
C SER A 108 -14.33 -5.81 -4.98
N SER A 109 -13.94 -4.67 -5.54
CA SER A 109 -14.75 -3.48 -5.78
C SER A 109 -16.08 -3.81 -6.46
N GLN A 110 -17.11 -4.11 -5.67
CA GLN A 110 -18.55 -3.92 -5.93
C GLN A 110 -19.32 -4.66 -4.83
N ASP A 111 -19.79 -3.86 -3.86
CA ASP A 111 -20.83 -4.19 -2.87
C ASP A 111 -20.38 -5.05 -1.65
N LEU A 112 -20.61 -4.70 -0.37
CA LEU A 112 -20.44 -5.63 0.81
C LEU A 112 -21.79 -5.91 1.51
N LEU A 113 -22.37 -7.11 1.39
CA LEU A 113 -23.81 -7.34 1.67
C LEU A 113 -24.12 -7.27 3.17
#